data_AF-A0A1Q3SEN5-F1
#
_entry.id   AF-A0A1Q3SEN5-F1
#
_cell.length_a   1.000
_cell.length_b   1.000
_cell.length_c   1.000
_cell.angle_alpha   90.00
_cell.angle_beta   90.00
_cell.angle_gamma   90.00
#
_symmetry.space_group_name_H-M   'P 1'
#
loop_
_entity.id
_entity.type
_entity.pdbx_description
1 polymer ?
#
loop_
_entity_poly.entity_id
_entity_poly.type
_entity_poly.pdbx_seq_one_letter_code
_entity_poly.pdbx_strand_id
1 'polypeptide(L)'
;MKGNKFANRTLWLAGLGLVIVLGLAIGLMLAFSGPQNNPATTTSPVAANPTGAPVGTNPTGTTPAITNPPGESAVSMPVNPTSQAAQQAPGSIATVTPAPKADIKGQLDASWTDYSKRFIQADGRVMDPQQAALTTSEGQSYALLRAVWENDQATFKRVLSWTQSNLQTRGTDKLFAFKWGQGSDGQWHVLDKNSASDADSDIALALLFAAKTWGDDNYQKLGLDVLNSLWEKSVVTVNNKPYLTAGDWAVSQDRPALNPSYLAPYAYRIFAAFDRGHDWNALVDTSYEVIQGCSTATLDGQGGKNLPPNFCGINKKDGSFTTAQDYPSLNINYGYDAFRTNWRLALDYKWFGDKRDLELLKANSLPRDIFKQTGKLGAEYDHSGKLTNGEEDLAIYSGTLGNFIVTDPQLADTLVNSKLLPAYKNITDNDFARAFVGWGDTRNYYNQNWVWFGLALYSDNLPNLAANSVSTSK
;
A
#
# COMPACT_ATOMS: atom_id res chain seq x y z
N MET A 1 53.29 64.75 11.66
CA MET A 1 53.66 64.89 10.23
C MET A 1 52.68 64.08 9.40
N LYS A 2 51.96 64.79 8.52
CA LYS A 2 51.25 64.43 7.26
C LYS A 2 50.67 62.99 7.15
N GLY A 3 49.38 62.73 6.93
CA GLY A 3 48.24 63.58 6.56
C GLY A 3 47.49 63.05 5.32
N ASN A 4 46.15 63.02 5.44
CA ASN A 4 45.11 63.12 4.39
C ASN A 4 44.90 61.94 3.41
N LYS A 5 43.69 61.41 3.16
CA LYS A 5 42.29 61.91 2.98
C LYS A 5 41.87 61.94 1.49
N PHE A 6 40.58 61.64 1.29
CA PHE A 6 39.69 61.85 0.13
C PHE A 6 39.85 60.90 -1.08
N ALA A 7 38.86 60.59 -1.91
CA ALA A 7 37.38 60.53 -1.85
C ALA A 7 36.89 60.21 -3.27
N ASN A 8 35.78 59.46 -3.37
CA ASN A 8 34.63 59.60 -4.27
C ASN A 8 34.76 59.97 -5.79
N ARG A 9 33.87 59.28 -6.55
CA ARG A 9 33.26 59.57 -7.88
C ARG A 9 33.97 59.02 -9.13
N THR A 10 33.35 58.63 -10.25
CA THR A 10 31.97 58.32 -10.73
C THR A 10 32.10 58.02 -12.26
N LEU A 11 31.33 57.05 -12.80
CA LEU A 11 30.88 56.79 -14.21
C LEU A 11 31.86 56.58 -15.39
N TRP A 12 31.61 55.52 -16.21
CA TRP A 12 30.99 55.48 -17.58
C TRP A 12 30.89 53.98 -18.01
N LEU A 13 29.69 53.38 -18.23
CA LEU A 13 28.95 53.11 -19.51
C LEU A 13 29.75 52.28 -20.55
N ALA A 14 29.27 51.24 -21.27
CA ALA A 14 27.97 50.73 -21.75
C ALA A 14 28.12 49.21 -22.10
N GLY A 15 27.16 48.36 -22.48
CA GLY A 15 25.73 48.38 -22.86
C GLY A 15 25.25 46.89 -22.98
N LEU A 16 24.01 46.54 -22.65
CA LEU A 16 22.74 46.60 -23.41
C LEU A 16 22.35 45.27 -24.08
N GLY A 17 21.14 44.78 -23.76
CA GLY A 17 20.49 43.65 -24.42
C GLY A 17 19.22 43.17 -23.70
N LEU A 18 18.22 44.04 -23.54
CA LEU A 18 16.84 43.69 -23.16
C LEU A 18 15.93 43.97 -24.37
N VAL A 19 15.04 43.04 -24.71
CA VAL A 19 13.96 43.24 -25.70
C VAL A 19 12.61 43.02 -25.00
N ILE A 20 11.75 44.04 -25.07
CA ILE A 20 10.30 44.03 -24.82
C ILE A 20 9.65 44.63 -26.07
N VAL A 21 8.36 44.31 -26.32
CA VAL A 21 7.26 45.11 -26.93
C VAL A 21 6.50 44.30 -28.01
N LEU A 22 5.16 44.25 -28.19
CA LEU A 22 3.91 44.76 -27.56
C LEU A 22 2.74 43.93 -28.17
N GLY A 23 1.61 43.76 -27.47
CA GLY A 23 0.30 44.38 -27.85
C GLY A 23 -0.78 43.28 -28.01
N LEU A 24 -2.04 43.38 -27.57
CA LEU A 24 -2.99 44.51 -27.59
C LEU A 24 -4.13 44.27 -26.59
N ALA A 25 -4.69 45.37 -26.06
CA ALA A 25 -5.95 45.44 -25.33
C ALA A 25 -6.87 46.49 -26.01
N ILE A 26 -8.19 46.21 -26.07
CA ILE A 26 -9.31 47.15 -26.29
C ILE A 26 -10.48 46.53 -25.49
N GLY A 27 -10.99 47.11 -24.39
CA GLY A 27 -11.95 48.23 -24.28
C GLY A 27 -13.39 47.66 -24.24
N LEU A 28 -14.26 47.85 -23.25
CA LEU A 28 -14.77 49.09 -22.65
C LEU A 28 -15.69 48.77 -21.43
N MET A 29 -15.65 49.65 -20.41
CA MET A 29 -16.72 50.24 -19.53
C MET A 29 -18.15 49.64 -19.47
N LEU A 30 -18.99 49.73 -18.42
CA LEU A 30 -19.07 50.51 -17.16
C LEU A 30 -20.18 49.89 -16.26
N ALA A 31 -20.20 50.32 -14.99
CA ALA A 31 -21.02 49.88 -13.84
C ALA A 31 -22.55 50.14 -13.92
N PHE A 32 -23.37 49.41 -13.13
CA PHE A 32 -24.06 49.90 -11.91
C PHE A 32 -25.14 48.93 -11.35
N SER A 33 -25.10 48.75 -10.00
CA SER A 33 -26.19 48.60 -9.01
C SER A 33 -27.33 47.56 -9.14
N GLY A 34 -27.37 46.66 -8.14
CA GLY A 34 -28.47 46.60 -7.15
C GLY A 34 -29.65 45.62 -7.38
N PRO A 35 -30.34 45.16 -6.31
CA PRO A 35 -30.92 43.81 -6.22
C PRO A 35 -32.46 43.77 -6.19
N GLN A 36 -33.05 42.57 -6.39
CA GLN A 36 -34.13 41.95 -5.58
C GLN A 36 -35.16 41.07 -6.34
N ASN A 37 -35.58 40.00 -5.64
CA ASN A 37 -36.90 39.34 -5.61
C ASN A 37 -37.28 38.22 -6.61
N ASN A 38 -37.39 37.01 -6.02
CA ASN A 38 -38.37 35.94 -6.30
C ASN A 38 -39.82 36.45 -6.03
N PRO A 39 -40.94 35.76 -6.39
CA PRO A 39 -41.10 34.29 -6.52
C PRO A 39 -42.08 33.78 -7.63
N ALA A 40 -42.13 32.43 -7.75
CA ALA A 40 -43.26 31.51 -8.02
C ALA A 40 -44.46 31.97 -8.89
N THR A 41 -44.99 31.20 -9.84
CA THR A 41 -45.84 30.01 -9.61
C THR A 41 -46.41 29.49 -10.95
N THR A 42 -46.60 28.15 -11.04
CA THR A 42 -47.72 27.40 -11.69
C THR A 42 -48.01 27.64 -13.19
N THR A 43 -48.20 26.65 -14.07
CA THR A 43 -49.18 25.54 -14.08
C THR A 43 -48.87 24.57 -15.24
N SER A 44 -49.16 23.27 -15.07
CA SER A 44 -49.49 22.35 -16.20
C SER A 44 -51.02 22.38 -16.43
N PRO A 45 -51.55 21.96 -17.59
CA PRO A 45 -51.91 20.53 -17.76
C PRO A 45 -51.86 19.94 -19.19
N VAL A 46 -51.52 18.63 -19.26
CA VAL A 46 -52.20 17.51 -19.96
C VAL A 46 -52.71 17.68 -21.40
N ALA A 47 -52.18 16.89 -22.37
CA ALA A 47 -52.89 15.76 -23.03
C ALA A 47 -52.22 15.23 -24.33
N ALA A 48 -52.21 13.90 -24.45
CA ALA A 48 -52.38 13.05 -25.64
C ALA A 48 -51.29 12.90 -26.74
N ASN A 49 -50.89 11.63 -26.93
CA ASN A 49 -50.19 10.96 -28.05
C ASN A 49 -51.09 10.94 -29.35
N PRO A 50 -50.67 10.56 -30.59
CA PRO A 50 -49.59 9.61 -30.93
C PRO A 50 -48.80 9.84 -32.27
N THR A 51 -47.89 8.90 -32.56
CA THR A 51 -47.27 8.51 -33.85
C THR A 51 -46.20 9.40 -34.51
N GLY A 52 -45.04 8.79 -34.80
CA GLY A 52 -44.06 9.26 -35.79
C GLY A 52 -42.60 9.06 -35.40
N ALA A 53 -41.94 8.02 -35.93
CA ALA A 53 -40.48 8.03 -36.13
C ALA A 53 -40.15 9.10 -37.19
N PRO A 54 -38.98 9.81 -37.19
CA PRO A 54 -37.65 9.17 -37.30
C PRO A 54 -36.46 9.91 -36.61
N VAL A 55 -35.30 9.23 -36.58
CA VAL A 55 -33.90 9.73 -36.64
C VAL A 55 -33.56 11.06 -35.93
N GLY A 56 -32.70 11.00 -34.90
CA GLY A 56 -31.91 12.16 -34.45
C GLY A 56 -31.34 12.08 -33.03
N THR A 57 -30.01 12.07 -32.94
CA THR A 57 -29.17 12.73 -31.92
C THR A 57 -29.35 12.39 -30.43
N ASN A 58 -28.36 11.66 -29.91
CA ASN A 58 -28.10 11.47 -28.48
C ASN A 58 -27.73 12.82 -27.82
N PRO A 59 -28.41 13.26 -26.74
CA PRO A 59 -27.89 14.31 -25.88
C PRO A 59 -26.93 13.71 -24.85
N THR A 60 -25.76 14.32 -24.78
CA THR A 60 -24.71 14.18 -23.78
C THR A 60 -25.26 14.21 -22.35
N GLY A 61 -25.34 13.03 -21.72
CA GLY A 61 -25.32 12.87 -20.28
C GLY A 61 -23.87 12.72 -19.83
N THR A 62 -23.34 13.75 -19.18
CA THR A 62 -22.02 13.73 -18.57
C THR A 62 -22.01 12.76 -17.38
N THR A 63 -21.56 11.53 -17.60
CA THR A 63 -21.03 10.66 -16.55
C THR A 63 -19.76 11.32 -15.99
N PRO A 64 -19.62 11.46 -14.66
CA PRO A 64 -18.33 11.82 -14.07
C PRO A 64 -17.29 10.77 -14.45
N ALA A 65 -16.14 11.21 -14.95
CA ALA A 65 -14.99 10.34 -15.16
C ALA A 65 -14.55 9.78 -13.80
N ILE A 66 -14.81 8.50 -13.58
CA ILE A 66 -14.31 7.75 -12.43
C ILE A 66 -12.84 7.45 -12.73
N THR A 67 -11.94 7.96 -11.90
CA THR A 67 -10.52 7.65 -11.95
C THR A 67 -10.29 6.17 -11.64
N ASN A 68 -9.31 5.57 -12.32
CA ASN A 68 -8.88 4.18 -12.12
C ASN A 68 -8.68 3.86 -10.62
N PRO A 69 -8.96 2.63 -10.18
CA PRO A 69 -8.70 2.17 -8.82
C PRO A 69 -7.18 2.09 -8.65
N PRO A 70 -6.67 1.94 -7.42
CA PRO A 70 -5.24 1.82 -7.20
C PRO A 70 -4.73 0.49 -7.77
N GLY A 71 -4.30 0.50 -9.03
CA GLY A 71 -3.03 -0.12 -9.35
C GLY A 71 -1.97 0.89 -8.93
N GLU A 72 -1.05 0.50 -8.05
CA GLU A 72 0.21 1.19 -7.95
C GLU A 72 0.75 1.34 -9.37
N SER A 73 0.70 2.58 -9.89
CA SER A 73 1.34 2.89 -11.14
C SER A 73 2.82 2.87 -10.81
N ALA A 74 3.44 1.70 -10.94
CA ALA A 74 4.88 1.62 -11.16
C ALA A 74 5.16 2.52 -12.37
N VAL A 75 5.61 3.74 -12.09
CA VAL A 75 6.06 4.67 -13.11
C VAL A 75 7.22 3.98 -13.81
N SER A 76 7.05 3.71 -15.09
CA SER A 76 8.11 3.25 -15.97
C SER A 76 9.28 4.22 -15.89
N MET A 77 10.39 3.76 -15.32
CA MET A 77 11.66 4.46 -15.38
C MET A 77 12.23 4.33 -16.82
N PRO A 78 12.91 5.35 -17.36
CA PRO A 78 13.36 5.35 -18.74
C PRO A 78 14.34 4.20 -19.02
N VAL A 79 13.96 3.39 -20.01
CA VAL A 79 14.68 2.23 -20.54
C VAL A 79 16.00 2.65 -21.19
N ASN A 80 17.10 2.01 -20.78
CA ASN A 80 18.35 2.02 -21.53
C ASN A 80 18.64 0.56 -21.95
N PRO A 81 18.53 0.20 -23.24
CA PRO A 81 18.70 -1.19 -23.64
C PRO A 81 20.19 -1.47 -23.83
N THR A 82 20.80 -2.26 -22.94
CA THR A 82 21.78 -3.32 -23.30
C THR A 82 22.37 -3.98 -22.05
N SER A 83 22.01 -5.24 -21.82
CA SER A 83 23.00 -6.27 -21.49
C SER A 83 22.39 -7.65 -21.73
N GLN A 84 22.92 -8.38 -22.71
CA GLN A 84 22.69 -9.82 -22.83
C GLN A 84 23.33 -10.52 -21.63
N ALA A 85 22.52 -11.10 -20.74
CA ALA A 85 23.01 -11.90 -19.64
C ALA A 85 23.44 -13.28 -20.18
N ALA A 86 24.73 -13.58 -20.04
CA ALA A 86 25.27 -14.92 -20.28
C ALA A 86 24.74 -15.88 -19.20
N GLN A 87 24.19 -17.01 -19.63
CA GLN A 87 23.79 -18.12 -18.76
C GLN A 87 25.03 -18.73 -18.09
N GLN A 88 25.18 -18.53 -16.77
CA GLN A 88 26.09 -19.33 -15.95
C GLN A 88 25.34 -20.50 -15.33
N ALA A 89 25.99 -21.67 -15.31
CA ALA A 89 25.45 -22.89 -14.71
C ALA A 89 25.26 -22.75 -13.19
N PRO A 90 24.28 -23.43 -12.58
CA PRO A 90 23.97 -23.30 -11.15
C PRO A 90 25.12 -23.87 -10.30
N GLY A 91 25.80 -22.99 -9.56
CA GLY A 91 26.69 -23.39 -8.47
C GLY A 91 25.86 -23.87 -7.28
N SER A 92 26.28 -24.96 -6.64
CA SER A 92 25.67 -25.43 -5.39
C SER A 92 25.68 -24.31 -4.34
N ILE A 93 24.51 -23.95 -3.80
CA ILE A 93 24.40 -23.01 -2.68
C ILE A 93 25.10 -23.65 -1.48
N ALA A 94 26.24 -23.09 -1.08
CA ALA A 94 26.96 -23.53 0.12
C ALA A 94 26.07 -23.30 1.36
N THR A 95 26.11 -24.24 2.32
CA THR A 95 25.44 -24.06 3.61
C THR A 95 25.98 -22.81 4.31
N VAL A 96 25.11 -21.83 4.55
CA VAL A 96 25.47 -20.55 5.19
C VAL A 96 25.09 -20.61 6.67
N THR A 97 25.97 -20.13 7.55
CA THR A 97 25.62 -19.95 8.96
C THR A 97 24.55 -18.85 9.09
N PRO A 98 23.45 -19.07 9.84
CA PRO A 98 22.46 -18.03 10.09
C PRO A 98 23.10 -16.80 10.74
N ALA A 99 22.69 -15.60 10.34
CA ALA A 99 23.13 -14.39 11.03
C ALA A 99 22.60 -14.36 12.47
N PRO A 100 23.37 -13.84 13.45
CA PRO A 100 22.89 -13.71 14.82
C PRO A 100 21.64 -12.83 14.87
N LYS A 101 20.52 -13.36 15.39
CA LYS A 101 19.24 -12.63 15.50
C LYS A 101 19.36 -11.33 16.33
N ALA A 102 20.27 -11.29 17.30
CA ALA A 102 20.55 -10.11 18.13
C ALA A 102 21.09 -8.93 17.28
N ASP A 103 21.94 -9.21 16.29
CA ASP A 103 22.49 -8.17 15.41
C ASP A 103 21.39 -7.58 14.53
N ILE A 104 20.47 -8.42 14.05
CA ILE A 104 19.30 -7.98 13.26
C ILE A 104 18.40 -7.06 14.08
N LYS A 105 18.12 -7.39 15.35
CA LYS A 105 17.32 -6.52 16.23
C LYS A 105 17.95 -5.13 16.37
N GLY A 106 19.26 -5.04 16.57
CA GLY A 106 19.96 -3.74 16.60
C GLY A 106 19.79 -2.93 15.31
N GLN A 107 19.77 -3.59 14.14
CA GLN A 107 19.52 -2.94 12.85
C GLN A 107 18.06 -2.47 12.72
N LEU A 108 17.09 -3.26 13.18
CA LEU A 108 15.68 -2.89 13.18
C LEU A 108 15.45 -1.61 14.00
N ASP A 109 15.96 -1.56 15.23
CA ASP A 109 15.80 -0.41 16.14
C ASP A 109 16.43 0.87 15.58
N ALA A 110 17.64 0.75 15.05
CA ALA A 110 18.36 1.86 14.44
C ALA A 110 17.64 2.36 13.17
N SER A 111 17.18 1.44 12.33
CA SER A 111 16.44 1.79 11.11
C SER A 111 15.05 2.38 11.40
N TRP A 112 14.36 1.97 12.46
CA TRP A 112 13.10 2.61 12.87
C TRP A 112 13.32 4.06 13.30
N THR A 113 14.38 4.32 14.06
CA THR A 113 14.75 5.66 14.49
C THR A 113 15.00 6.58 13.29
N ASP A 114 15.69 6.09 12.26
CA ASP A 114 15.99 6.89 11.08
C ASP A 114 14.83 6.97 10.09
N TYR A 115 14.06 5.90 9.91
CA TYR A 115 12.82 5.91 9.16
C TYR A 115 11.85 6.97 9.72
N SER A 116 11.66 6.99 11.05
CA SER A 116 10.79 7.95 11.73
C SER A 116 11.20 9.39 11.56
N LYS A 117 12.48 9.67 11.32
CA LYS A 117 12.98 11.03 11.08
C LYS A 117 12.94 11.42 9.60
N ARG A 118 12.94 10.44 8.69
CA ARG A 118 13.02 10.69 7.25
C ARG A 118 11.67 10.70 6.56
N PHE A 119 10.81 9.75 6.91
CA PHE A 119 9.54 9.53 6.23
C PHE A 119 8.36 10.03 7.04
N ILE A 120 8.49 10.18 8.37
CA ILE A 120 7.44 10.72 9.22
C ILE A 120 7.73 12.18 9.54
N GLN A 121 6.87 13.07 9.08
CA GLN A 121 6.94 14.50 9.38
C GLN A 121 6.60 14.78 10.85
N ALA A 122 6.95 15.98 11.32
CA ALA A 122 6.73 16.40 12.70
C ALA A 122 5.26 16.33 13.14
N ASP A 123 4.32 16.52 12.19
CA ASP A 123 2.88 16.44 12.41
C ASP A 123 2.33 15.00 12.39
N GLY A 124 3.15 14.00 12.04
CA GLY A 124 2.76 12.58 11.97
C GLY A 124 2.49 12.04 10.57
N ARG A 125 2.59 12.87 9.53
CA ARG A 125 2.42 12.41 8.15
C ARG A 125 3.56 11.52 7.68
N VAL A 126 3.24 10.35 7.13
CA VAL A 126 4.17 9.49 6.41
C VAL A 126 4.18 9.91 4.94
N MET A 127 5.34 10.22 4.37
CA MET A 127 5.48 10.64 2.96
C MET A 127 6.43 9.73 2.18
N ASP A 128 6.07 9.44 0.94
CA ASP A 128 6.96 8.82 -0.04
C ASP A 128 7.65 9.90 -0.90
N PRO A 129 8.95 10.20 -0.67
CA PRO A 129 9.67 11.21 -1.42
C PRO A 129 9.84 10.86 -2.91
N GLN A 130 9.73 9.59 -3.29
CA GLN A 130 9.87 9.15 -4.68
C GLN A 130 8.57 9.36 -5.48
N GLN A 131 7.45 9.59 -4.79
CA GLN A 131 6.14 9.80 -5.41
C GLN A 131 5.58 11.19 -5.11
N ALA A 132 6.38 12.24 -5.34
CA ALA A 132 5.97 13.62 -5.10
C ALA A 132 5.44 13.87 -3.66
N ALA A 133 6.07 13.20 -2.68
CA ALA A 133 5.67 13.22 -1.28
C ALA A 133 4.24 12.70 -1.03
N LEU A 134 3.72 11.77 -1.83
CA LEU A 134 2.40 11.17 -1.61
C LEU A 134 2.31 10.52 -0.21
N THR A 135 1.12 10.56 0.39
CA THR A 135 0.76 9.77 1.56
C THR A 135 -0.34 8.80 1.18
N THR A 136 -0.17 7.54 1.56
CA THR A 136 -1.20 6.51 1.47
C THR A 136 -1.65 6.08 2.86
N SER A 137 -2.89 5.58 2.97
CA SER A 137 -3.36 4.93 4.20
C SER A 137 -2.50 3.72 4.55
N GLU A 138 -2.01 2.98 3.56
CA GLU A 138 -1.03 1.90 3.72
C GLU A 138 0.23 2.40 4.42
N GLY A 139 0.78 3.54 3.99
CA GLY A 139 1.99 4.04 4.63
C GLY A 139 1.78 4.50 6.06
N GLN A 140 0.62 5.08 6.35
CA GLN A 140 0.22 5.36 7.73
C GLN A 140 0.07 4.06 8.56
N SER A 141 -0.52 3.01 7.99
CA SER A 141 -0.75 1.73 8.69
C SER A 141 0.58 1.04 9.02
N TYR A 142 1.54 1.05 8.10
CA TYR A 142 2.88 0.50 8.33
C TYR A 142 3.61 1.24 9.45
N ALA A 143 3.54 2.57 9.49
CA ALA A 143 4.14 3.35 10.56
C ALA A 143 3.48 3.08 11.92
N LEU A 144 2.16 2.91 11.97
CA LEU A 144 1.44 2.57 13.21
C LEU A 144 1.81 1.17 13.73
N LEU A 145 1.83 0.17 12.85
CA LEU A 145 2.23 -1.19 13.19
C LEU A 145 3.68 -1.24 13.71
N ARG A 146 4.62 -0.60 12.99
CA ARG A 146 6.02 -0.52 13.41
C ARG A 146 6.17 0.21 14.74
N ALA A 147 5.50 1.35 14.93
CA ALA A 147 5.57 2.10 16.17
C ALA A 147 5.09 1.28 17.38
N VAL A 148 4.02 0.48 17.26
CA VAL A 148 3.56 -0.33 18.38
C VAL A 148 4.49 -1.54 18.65
N TRP A 149 5.05 -2.17 17.62
CA TRP A 149 6.05 -3.23 17.80
C TRP A 149 7.37 -2.73 18.39
N GLU A 150 7.80 -1.52 18.02
CA GLU A 150 8.98 -0.85 18.57
C GLU A 150 8.70 -0.17 19.93
N ASN A 151 7.47 -0.30 20.46
CA ASN A 151 7.02 0.33 21.71
C ASN A 151 7.21 1.86 21.75
N ASP A 152 7.04 2.52 20.60
CA ASP A 152 7.19 3.96 20.41
C ASP A 152 5.82 4.67 20.41
N GLN A 153 5.27 4.86 21.62
CA GLN A 153 3.96 5.49 21.80
C GLN A 153 3.90 6.93 21.27
N ALA A 154 5.01 7.66 21.35
CA ALA A 154 5.05 9.06 20.91
C ALA A 154 4.88 9.15 19.38
N THR A 155 5.57 8.27 18.64
CA THR A 155 5.38 8.15 17.18
C THR A 155 4.00 7.68 16.82
N PHE A 156 3.50 6.65 17.51
CA PHE A 156 2.15 6.16 17.26
C PHE A 156 1.09 7.24 17.41
N LYS A 157 1.13 8.03 18.50
CA LYS A 157 0.16 9.11 18.77
C LYS A 157 0.16 10.18 17.68
N ARG A 158 1.33 10.67 17.26
CA ARG A 158 1.40 11.70 16.21
C ARG A 158 0.91 11.17 14.87
N VAL A 159 1.34 9.96 14.48
CA VAL A 159 0.93 9.33 13.22
C VAL A 159 -0.59 9.10 13.22
N LEU A 160 -1.15 8.54 14.30
CA LEU A 160 -2.59 8.30 14.41
C LEU A 160 -3.38 9.60 14.32
N SER A 161 -2.96 10.65 15.05
CA SER A 161 -3.62 11.95 15.01
C SER A 161 -3.65 12.50 13.59
N TRP A 162 -2.53 12.45 12.87
CA TRP A 162 -2.48 12.89 11.47
C TRP A 162 -3.41 12.06 10.58
N THR A 163 -3.35 10.73 10.70
CA THR A 163 -4.17 9.79 9.93
C THR A 163 -5.65 10.10 10.10
N GLN A 164 -6.12 10.29 11.34
CA GLN A 164 -7.53 10.61 11.60
C GLN A 164 -7.92 11.98 11.07
N SER A 165 -7.09 13.01 11.28
CA SER A 165 -7.40 14.38 10.83
C SER A 165 -7.40 14.55 9.31
N ASN A 166 -6.61 13.76 8.57
CA ASN A 166 -6.39 13.99 7.14
C ASN A 166 -6.96 12.89 6.24
N LEU A 167 -7.08 11.65 6.71
CA LEU A 167 -7.58 10.53 5.90
C LEU A 167 -8.98 10.07 6.32
N GLN A 168 -9.37 10.22 7.59
CA GLN A 168 -10.70 9.80 8.07
C GLN A 168 -11.77 10.87 7.78
N THR A 169 -11.81 11.37 6.54
CA THR A 169 -12.61 12.54 6.13
C THR A 169 -13.99 12.19 5.56
N ARG A 170 -14.34 10.92 5.52
CA ARG A 170 -15.55 10.42 4.84
C ARG A 170 -16.84 10.78 5.57
N GLY A 171 -16.79 10.92 6.90
CA GLY A 171 -17.90 11.38 7.74
C GLY A 171 -19.05 10.36 7.91
N THR A 172 -19.23 9.45 6.97
CA THR A 172 -20.27 8.40 6.98
C THR A 172 -19.82 7.08 7.61
N ASP A 173 -18.51 6.90 7.75
CA ASP A 173 -17.87 5.70 8.28
C ASP A 173 -16.54 6.08 8.95
N LYS A 174 -15.79 5.08 9.42
CA LYS A 174 -14.50 5.24 10.09
C LYS A 174 -13.33 4.73 9.25
N LEU A 175 -13.51 4.57 7.94
CA LEU A 175 -12.44 4.16 7.04
C LEU A 175 -11.58 5.35 6.62
N PHE A 176 -10.37 5.03 6.16
CA PHE A 176 -9.38 6.03 5.79
C PHE A 176 -9.29 6.15 4.27
N ALA A 177 -9.34 7.39 3.78
CA ALA A 177 -9.03 7.71 2.40
C ALA A 177 -7.64 7.19 2.03
N PHE A 178 -7.52 6.45 0.93
CA PHE A 178 -6.28 5.75 0.63
C PHE A 178 -5.18 6.65 0.06
N LYS A 179 -5.52 7.84 -0.45
CA LYS A 179 -4.57 8.71 -1.15
C LYS A 179 -4.71 10.18 -0.76
N TRP A 180 -3.62 10.76 -0.30
CA TRP A 180 -3.52 12.17 0.07
C TRP A 180 -2.22 12.77 -0.48
N GLY A 181 -2.29 14.01 -0.98
CA GLY A 181 -1.15 14.65 -1.60
C GLY A 181 -1.47 16.03 -2.17
N GLN A 182 -0.58 16.54 -3.00
CA GLN A 182 -0.78 17.82 -3.68
C GLN A 182 -1.65 17.60 -4.92
N GLY A 183 -2.83 18.22 -4.95
CA GLY A 183 -3.74 18.17 -6.09
C GLY A 183 -3.25 19.00 -7.29
N SER A 184 -3.96 18.90 -8.40
CA SER A 184 -3.67 19.67 -9.62
C SER A 184 -3.83 21.18 -9.44
N ASP A 185 -4.57 21.60 -8.42
CA ASP A 185 -4.74 22.98 -7.97
C ASP A 185 -3.58 23.48 -7.08
N GLY A 186 -2.58 22.63 -6.82
CA GLY A 186 -1.45 22.91 -5.94
C GLY A 186 -1.78 22.82 -4.45
N GLN A 187 -3.02 22.48 -4.07
CA GLN A 187 -3.45 22.38 -2.68
C GLN A 187 -3.22 20.97 -2.14
N TRP A 188 -2.88 20.89 -0.86
CA TRP A 188 -2.69 19.63 -0.16
C TRP A 188 -4.01 19.11 0.41
N HIS A 189 -4.49 17.96 -0.06
CA HIS A 189 -5.76 17.38 0.36
C HIS A 189 -5.86 15.88 0.01
N VAL A 190 -6.96 15.25 0.41
CA VAL A 190 -7.33 13.90 -0.02
C VAL A 190 -7.53 13.89 -1.54
N LEU A 191 -6.69 13.13 -2.24
CA LEU A 191 -6.75 12.98 -3.71
C LEU A 191 -7.75 11.90 -4.12
N ASP A 192 -7.93 10.87 -3.29
CA ASP A 192 -8.94 9.84 -3.49
C ASP A 192 -9.53 9.42 -2.14
N LYS A 193 -10.85 9.49 -2.02
CA LYS A 193 -11.61 9.21 -0.79
C LYS A 193 -11.94 7.74 -0.58
N ASN A 194 -11.75 6.89 -1.59
CA ASN A 194 -11.92 5.45 -1.47
C ASN A 194 -10.98 4.90 -0.38
N SER A 195 -11.34 3.76 0.19
CA SER A 195 -10.51 3.07 1.17
C SER A 195 -9.68 1.96 0.54
N ALA A 196 -8.69 1.47 1.28
CA ALA A 196 -7.90 0.29 0.96
C ALA A 196 -7.97 -0.67 2.15
N SER A 197 -8.54 -1.85 1.93
CA SER A 197 -8.93 -2.75 3.03
C SER A 197 -7.76 -3.31 3.82
N ASP A 198 -6.58 -3.43 3.21
CA ASP A 198 -5.34 -3.79 3.89
C ASP A 198 -4.94 -2.73 4.91
N ALA A 199 -4.91 -1.47 4.49
CA ALA A 199 -4.56 -0.35 5.35
C ALA A 199 -5.54 -0.20 6.51
N ASP A 200 -6.84 -0.29 6.23
CA ASP A 200 -7.88 -0.23 7.25
C ASP A 200 -7.74 -1.40 8.27
N SER A 201 -7.45 -2.62 7.78
CA SER A 201 -7.19 -3.80 8.64
C SER A 201 -5.93 -3.62 9.49
N ASP A 202 -4.84 -3.16 8.89
CA ASP A 202 -3.55 -2.95 9.56
C ASP A 202 -3.65 -1.84 10.62
N ILE A 203 -4.40 -0.76 10.35
CA ILE A 203 -4.69 0.30 11.33
C ILE A 203 -5.51 -0.24 12.50
N ALA A 204 -6.56 -1.02 12.22
CA ALA A 204 -7.38 -1.63 13.27
C ALA A 204 -6.54 -2.56 14.17
N LEU A 205 -5.68 -3.39 13.58
CA LEU A 205 -4.75 -4.24 14.33
C LEU A 205 -3.79 -3.42 15.18
N ALA A 206 -3.18 -2.37 14.62
CA ALA A 206 -2.25 -1.51 15.34
C ALA A 206 -2.92 -0.83 16.55
N LEU A 207 -4.17 -0.41 16.42
CA LEU A 207 -4.98 0.16 17.50
C LEU A 207 -5.27 -0.88 18.61
N LEU A 208 -5.65 -2.10 18.25
CA LEU A 208 -5.86 -3.17 19.24
C LEU A 208 -4.57 -3.56 19.96
N PHE A 209 -3.44 -3.61 19.25
CA PHE A 209 -2.12 -3.81 19.84
C PHE A 209 -1.73 -2.65 20.76
N ALA A 210 -1.98 -1.41 20.37
CA ALA A 210 -1.71 -0.23 21.19
C ALA A 210 -2.51 -0.26 22.50
N ALA A 211 -3.77 -0.68 22.44
CA ALA A 211 -4.61 -0.86 23.63
C ALA A 211 -4.00 -1.87 24.61
N LYS A 212 -3.52 -3.02 24.10
CA LYS A 212 -2.90 -4.06 24.94
C LYS A 212 -1.51 -3.70 25.44
N THR A 213 -0.75 -2.96 24.65
CA THR A 213 0.64 -2.59 24.98
C THR A 213 0.70 -1.45 25.99
N TRP A 214 -0.18 -0.46 25.86
CA TRP A 214 -0.14 0.76 26.68
C TRP A 214 -1.31 0.94 27.65
N GLY A 215 -2.28 0.02 27.65
CA GLY A 215 -3.40 0.04 28.61
C GLY A 215 -4.37 1.21 28.44
N ASP A 216 -4.53 1.72 27.22
CA ASP A 216 -5.46 2.81 26.90
C ASP A 216 -6.65 2.27 26.08
N ASP A 217 -7.81 2.17 26.73
CA ASP A 217 -9.05 1.65 26.14
C ASP A 217 -9.56 2.50 24.97
N ASN A 218 -9.12 3.75 24.83
CA ASN A 218 -9.49 4.57 23.67
C ASN A 218 -8.97 3.96 22.37
N TYR A 219 -7.78 3.35 22.37
CA TYR A 219 -7.28 2.67 21.18
C TYR A 219 -8.16 1.47 20.82
N GLN A 220 -8.64 0.71 21.81
CA GLN A 220 -9.56 -0.40 21.56
C GLN A 220 -10.87 0.09 20.96
N LYS A 221 -11.45 1.17 21.51
CA LYS A 221 -12.67 1.78 20.96
C LYS A 221 -12.46 2.22 19.51
N LEU A 222 -11.36 2.92 19.22
CA LEU A 222 -11.03 3.34 17.85
C LEU A 222 -10.85 2.14 16.92
N GLY A 223 -10.19 1.08 17.38
CA GLY A 223 -10.04 -0.16 16.62
C GLY A 223 -11.39 -0.79 16.27
N LEU A 224 -12.29 -0.91 17.24
CA LEU A 224 -13.64 -1.45 17.03
C LEU A 224 -14.48 -0.58 16.08
N ASP A 225 -14.37 0.74 16.17
CA ASP A 225 -15.01 1.69 15.27
C ASP A 225 -14.57 1.48 13.80
N VAL A 226 -13.27 1.23 13.58
CA VAL A 226 -12.72 0.89 12.25
C VAL A 226 -13.19 -0.48 11.80
N LEU A 227 -13.15 -1.51 12.66
CA LEU A 227 -13.58 -2.87 12.32
C LEU A 227 -15.05 -2.94 11.89
N ASN A 228 -15.94 -2.25 12.60
CA ASN A 228 -17.35 -2.14 12.21
C ASN A 228 -17.50 -1.55 10.81
N SER A 229 -16.77 -0.45 10.53
CA SER A 229 -16.81 0.18 9.21
C SER A 229 -16.19 -0.69 8.12
N LEU A 230 -15.11 -1.43 8.43
CA LEU A 230 -14.45 -2.33 7.48
C LEU A 230 -15.40 -3.46 7.07
N TRP A 231 -16.08 -4.06 8.04
CA TRP A 231 -17.08 -5.08 7.77
C TRP A 231 -18.25 -4.55 6.93
N GLU A 232 -18.80 -3.39 7.30
CA GLU A 232 -19.94 -2.79 6.59
C GLU A 232 -19.62 -2.31 5.17
N LYS A 233 -18.39 -1.85 4.94
CA LYS A 233 -18.02 -1.14 3.70
C LYS A 233 -17.11 -1.92 2.78
N SER A 234 -16.42 -2.95 3.24
CA SER A 234 -15.41 -3.69 2.46
C SER A 234 -15.58 -5.21 2.51
N VAL A 235 -16.66 -5.74 3.09
CA VAL A 235 -16.96 -7.17 3.06
C VAL A 235 -18.20 -7.42 2.21
N VAL A 236 -18.09 -8.32 1.24
CA VAL A 236 -19.22 -8.83 0.44
C VAL A 236 -19.62 -10.21 0.91
N THR A 237 -20.91 -10.52 0.84
CA THR A 237 -21.39 -11.90 1.06
C THR A 237 -21.61 -12.60 -0.28
N VAL A 238 -20.95 -13.73 -0.50
CA VAL A 238 -21.15 -14.60 -1.67
C VAL A 238 -21.39 -16.01 -1.17
N ASN A 239 -22.48 -16.66 -1.61
CA ASN A 239 -22.88 -18.00 -1.15
C ASN A 239 -22.89 -18.14 0.39
N ASN A 240 -23.42 -17.12 1.09
CA ASN A 240 -23.48 -17.02 2.56
C ASN A 240 -22.12 -16.98 3.28
N LYS A 241 -21.03 -16.64 2.59
CA LYS A 241 -19.69 -16.45 3.18
C LYS A 241 -19.18 -15.02 3.01
N PRO A 242 -18.47 -14.44 3.99
CA PRO A 242 -17.91 -13.10 3.90
C PRO A 242 -16.57 -13.11 3.13
N TYR A 243 -16.38 -12.20 2.19
CA TYR A 243 -15.12 -12.00 1.46
C TYR A 243 -14.69 -10.54 1.56
N LEU A 244 -13.42 -10.31 1.91
CA LEU A 244 -12.85 -8.96 1.98
C LEU A 244 -12.52 -8.47 0.57
N THR A 245 -13.12 -7.36 0.15
CA THR A 245 -12.81 -6.69 -1.11
C THR A 245 -11.55 -5.84 -0.99
N ALA A 246 -10.94 -5.46 -2.11
CA ALA A 246 -9.76 -4.59 -2.13
C ALA A 246 -10.02 -3.20 -1.50
N GLY A 247 -11.26 -2.74 -1.51
CA GLY A 247 -11.70 -1.53 -0.84
C GLY A 247 -13.20 -1.35 -0.97
N ASP A 248 -13.71 -0.24 -0.44
CA ASP A 248 -15.14 0.09 -0.47
C ASP A 248 -15.70 0.23 -1.91
N TRP A 249 -14.86 0.73 -2.81
CA TRP A 249 -15.14 0.86 -4.25
C TRP A 249 -15.41 -0.47 -4.95
N ALA A 250 -15.05 -1.61 -4.35
CA ALA A 250 -15.22 -2.94 -4.94
C ALA A 250 -16.52 -3.66 -4.56
N VAL A 251 -17.18 -3.22 -3.50
CA VAL A 251 -18.33 -3.94 -2.93
C VAL A 251 -19.54 -3.99 -3.87
N SER A 252 -19.79 -2.96 -4.67
CA SER A 252 -20.97 -2.88 -5.55
C SER A 252 -20.84 -3.66 -6.86
N GLN A 253 -19.64 -4.13 -7.21
CA GLN A 253 -19.34 -4.80 -8.48
C GLN A 253 -20.01 -6.16 -8.59
N ASP A 254 -20.27 -6.63 -9.82
CA ASP A 254 -20.72 -8.01 -10.08
C ASP A 254 -19.61 -9.04 -9.80
N ARG A 255 -18.36 -8.60 -10.01
CA ARG A 255 -17.13 -9.36 -9.71
C ARG A 255 -16.20 -8.53 -8.82
N PRO A 256 -16.50 -8.35 -7.52
CA PRO A 256 -15.70 -7.53 -6.62
C PRO A 256 -14.22 -7.84 -6.72
N ALA A 257 -13.42 -6.80 -6.94
CA ALA A 257 -11.98 -6.88 -6.89
C ALA A 257 -11.52 -7.34 -5.49
N LEU A 258 -10.70 -8.38 -5.48
CA LEU A 258 -10.01 -8.92 -4.32
C LEU A 258 -8.50 -8.77 -4.53
N ASN A 259 -7.75 -8.65 -3.45
CA ASN A 259 -6.29 -8.62 -3.47
C ASN A 259 -5.78 -9.66 -2.44
N PRO A 260 -5.19 -10.78 -2.86
CA PRO A 260 -4.66 -11.80 -1.95
C PRO A 260 -3.70 -11.24 -0.90
N SER A 261 -2.95 -10.19 -1.26
CA SER A 261 -1.98 -9.56 -0.39
C SER A 261 -2.61 -8.70 0.71
N TYR A 262 -3.90 -8.40 0.62
CA TYR A 262 -4.65 -7.64 1.63
C TYR A 262 -5.16 -8.55 2.75
N LEU A 263 -5.14 -9.86 2.55
CA LEU A 263 -5.71 -10.83 3.47
C LEU A 263 -4.75 -11.14 4.62
N ALA A 264 -5.16 -10.79 5.84
CA ALA A 264 -4.39 -10.98 7.07
C ALA A 264 -5.13 -11.92 8.04
N PRO A 265 -5.14 -13.26 7.81
CA PRO A 265 -5.87 -14.20 8.66
C PRO A 265 -5.48 -14.08 10.15
N TYR A 266 -4.21 -13.80 10.45
CA TYR A 266 -3.75 -13.52 11.81
C TYR A 266 -4.46 -12.35 12.48
N ALA A 267 -4.76 -11.30 11.72
CA ALA A 267 -5.44 -10.12 12.21
C ALA A 267 -6.92 -10.45 12.47
N TYR A 268 -7.57 -11.19 11.58
CA TYR A 268 -8.97 -11.56 11.73
C TYR A 268 -9.22 -12.47 12.94
N ARG A 269 -8.29 -13.39 13.25
CA ARG A 269 -8.34 -14.18 14.49
C ARG A 269 -8.28 -13.30 15.74
N ILE A 270 -7.47 -12.24 15.69
CA ILE A 270 -7.42 -11.24 16.76
C ILE A 270 -8.73 -10.45 16.78
N PHE A 271 -9.24 -9.98 15.64
CA PHE A 271 -10.50 -9.23 15.56
C PHE A 271 -11.68 -10.02 16.14
N ALA A 272 -11.77 -11.32 15.86
CA ALA A 272 -12.76 -12.22 16.42
C ALA A 272 -12.78 -12.26 17.96
N ALA A 273 -11.66 -11.92 18.62
CA ALA A 273 -11.57 -11.85 20.07
C ALA A 273 -12.17 -10.56 20.65
N PHE A 274 -12.13 -9.45 19.91
CA PHE A 274 -12.57 -8.12 20.33
C PHE A 274 -13.94 -7.74 19.80
N ASP A 275 -14.28 -8.17 18.59
CA ASP A 275 -15.55 -7.94 17.93
C ASP A 275 -16.29 -9.27 17.75
N ARG A 276 -17.36 -9.44 18.53
CA ARG A 276 -18.24 -10.63 18.48
C ARG A 276 -19.47 -10.41 17.61
N GLY A 277 -19.66 -9.22 17.03
CA GLY A 277 -20.80 -8.88 16.18
C GLY A 277 -20.64 -9.39 14.75
N HIS A 278 -19.42 -9.63 14.31
CA HIS A 278 -19.07 -10.04 12.96
C HIS A 278 -18.33 -11.38 12.92
N ASP A 279 -18.53 -12.16 11.85
CA ASP A 279 -17.95 -13.49 11.69
C ASP A 279 -16.53 -13.44 11.09
N TRP A 280 -15.61 -12.85 11.86
CA TRP A 280 -14.19 -12.77 11.49
C TRP A 280 -13.54 -14.14 11.28
N ASN A 281 -14.04 -15.19 11.94
CA ASN A 281 -13.54 -16.55 11.74
C ASN A 281 -13.93 -17.09 10.35
N ALA A 282 -15.16 -16.82 9.88
CA ALA A 282 -15.50 -17.13 8.50
C ALA A 282 -14.63 -16.34 7.50
N LEU A 283 -14.23 -15.10 7.85
CA LEU A 283 -13.32 -14.32 7.01
C LEU A 283 -11.88 -14.88 7.00
N VAL A 284 -11.42 -15.52 8.08
CA VAL A 284 -10.19 -16.32 8.07
C VAL A 284 -10.31 -17.44 7.04
N ASP A 285 -11.41 -18.19 7.08
CA ASP A 285 -11.61 -19.34 6.19
C ASP A 285 -11.68 -18.90 4.71
N THR A 286 -12.44 -17.86 4.41
CA THR A 286 -12.52 -17.34 3.03
C THR A 286 -11.22 -16.67 2.58
N SER A 287 -10.37 -16.19 3.48
CA SER A 287 -9.04 -15.71 3.09
C SER A 287 -8.21 -16.81 2.45
N TYR A 288 -8.25 -18.02 3.01
CA TYR A 288 -7.59 -19.18 2.41
C TYR A 288 -8.24 -19.59 1.09
N GLU A 289 -9.58 -19.53 0.98
CA GLU A 289 -10.28 -19.77 -0.29
C GLU A 289 -9.85 -18.80 -1.38
N VAL A 290 -9.76 -17.50 -1.07
CA VAL A 290 -9.34 -16.45 -2.02
C VAL A 290 -7.90 -16.65 -2.43
N ILE A 291 -6.98 -16.84 -1.48
CA ILE A 291 -5.56 -17.02 -1.81
C ILE A 291 -5.40 -18.25 -2.69
N GLN A 292 -5.98 -19.40 -2.33
CA GLN A 292 -5.89 -20.61 -3.14
C GLN A 292 -6.56 -20.46 -4.50
N GLY A 293 -7.79 -19.96 -4.50
CA GLY A 293 -8.64 -19.86 -5.68
C GLY A 293 -8.07 -18.88 -6.69
N CYS A 294 -7.67 -17.69 -6.25
CA CYS A 294 -7.03 -16.72 -7.14
C CYS A 294 -5.65 -17.17 -7.63
N SER A 295 -4.91 -17.95 -6.85
CA SER A 295 -3.58 -18.46 -7.27
C SER A 295 -3.65 -19.59 -8.31
N THR A 296 -4.82 -20.21 -8.47
CA THR A 296 -5.03 -21.37 -9.36
C THR A 296 -6.02 -21.09 -10.50
N ALA A 297 -6.75 -19.98 -10.43
CA ALA A 297 -7.72 -19.58 -11.43
C ALA A 297 -7.09 -19.34 -12.81
N THR A 298 -7.90 -19.45 -13.85
CA THR A 298 -7.49 -19.18 -15.24
C THR A 298 -7.71 -17.71 -15.58
N LEU A 299 -6.98 -16.79 -14.93
CA LEU A 299 -7.23 -15.35 -15.01
C LEU A 299 -6.87 -14.74 -16.38
N ASP A 300 -5.83 -15.24 -17.03
CA ASP A 300 -5.30 -14.75 -18.32
C ASP A 300 -5.47 -15.78 -19.46
N GLY A 301 -6.33 -16.78 -19.26
CA GLY A 301 -6.46 -17.92 -20.17
C GLY A 301 -5.44 -19.04 -19.93
N GLN A 302 -4.49 -18.86 -19.02
CA GLN A 302 -3.56 -19.90 -18.54
C GLN A 302 -3.90 -20.30 -17.10
N GLY A 303 -3.67 -21.57 -16.74
CA GLY A 303 -3.88 -22.02 -15.36
C GLY A 303 -2.82 -21.46 -14.41
N GLY A 304 -3.24 -20.89 -13.28
CA GLY A 304 -2.35 -20.31 -12.28
C GLY A 304 -1.33 -21.30 -11.72
N LYS A 305 -0.07 -20.87 -11.54
CA LYS A 305 1.02 -21.70 -10.97
C LYS A 305 1.12 -21.64 -9.45
N ASN A 306 -0.02 -21.58 -8.76
CA ASN A 306 -0.08 -21.33 -7.31
C ASN A 306 0.63 -20.01 -6.91
N LEU A 307 0.68 -19.04 -7.83
CA LEU A 307 1.17 -17.70 -7.57
C LEU A 307 -0.01 -16.80 -7.20
N PRO A 308 -0.07 -16.23 -6.00
CA PRO A 308 -1.12 -15.26 -5.70
C PRO A 308 -0.96 -14.06 -6.64
N PRO A 309 -2.01 -13.66 -7.36
CA PRO A 309 -1.95 -12.45 -8.20
C PRO A 309 -1.98 -11.20 -7.32
N ASN A 310 -1.59 -10.05 -7.87
CA ASN A 310 -1.84 -8.75 -7.24
C ASN A 310 -3.36 -8.55 -7.04
N PHE A 311 -4.16 -8.79 -8.09
CA PHE A 311 -5.62 -8.73 -8.02
C PHE A 311 -6.30 -9.91 -8.71
N CYS A 312 -7.49 -10.23 -8.22
CA CYS A 312 -8.46 -11.11 -8.86
C CYS A 312 -9.87 -10.56 -8.58
N GLY A 313 -10.91 -11.26 -9.00
CA GLY A 313 -12.29 -10.97 -8.67
C GLY A 313 -13.04 -12.24 -8.25
N ILE A 314 -14.18 -12.07 -7.59
CA ILE A 314 -15.10 -13.17 -7.25
C ILE A 314 -16.46 -12.93 -7.89
N ASN A 315 -16.94 -13.86 -8.70
CA ASN A 315 -18.26 -13.75 -9.31
C ASN A 315 -19.35 -13.96 -8.24
N LYS A 316 -20.15 -12.92 -7.95
CA LYS A 316 -21.22 -13.01 -6.94
C LYS A 316 -22.30 -14.05 -7.25
N LYS A 317 -22.44 -14.46 -8.51
CA LYS A 317 -23.49 -15.41 -8.93
C LYS A 317 -23.18 -16.85 -8.58
N ASP A 318 -21.92 -17.25 -8.66
CA ASP A 318 -21.50 -18.66 -8.51
C ASP A 318 -20.30 -18.86 -7.56
N GLY A 319 -19.65 -17.78 -7.11
CA GLY A 319 -18.48 -17.82 -6.24
C GLY A 319 -17.17 -18.17 -6.94
N SER A 320 -17.16 -18.24 -8.28
CA SER A 320 -15.92 -18.51 -9.03
C SER A 320 -14.94 -17.34 -8.98
N PHE A 321 -13.63 -17.65 -8.93
CA PHE A 321 -12.57 -16.65 -9.00
C PHE A 321 -12.23 -16.32 -10.46
N THR A 322 -12.20 -15.03 -10.78
CA THR A 322 -12.09 -14.51 -12.15
C THR A 322 -11.21 -13.26 -12.18
N THR A 323 -11.09 -12.59 -13.31
CA THR A 323 -10.56 -11.22 -13.34
C THR A 323 -11.60 -10.23 -12.77
N ALA A 324 -11.12 -9.10 -12.24
CA ALA A 324 -11.98 -8.00 -11.80
C ALA A 324 -12.47 -7.21 -13.03
N GLN A 325 -13.65 -7.58 -13.54
CA GLN A 325 -14.14 -7.12 -14.85
C GLN A 325 -14.35 -5.61 -14.94
N ASP A 326 -14.79 -4.97 -13.86
CA ASP A 326 -15.06 -3.53 -13.83
C ASP A 326 -13.77 -2.70 -13.81
N TYR A 327 -12.63 -3.36 -13.61
CA TYR A 327 -11.33 -2.73 -13.48
C TYR A 327 -10.24 -3.52 -14.22
N PRO A 328 -10.30 -3.52 -15.56
CA PRO A 328 -9.38 -4.29 -16.41
C PRO A 328 -7.92 -3.81 -16.33
N SER A 329 -7.67 -2.63 -15.74
CA SER A 329 -6.34 -2.10 -15.49
C SER A 329 -5.67 -2.68 -14.24
N LEU A 330 -6.39 -3.41 -13.39
CA LEU A 330 -5.80 -4.07 -12.23
C LEU A 330 -4.87 -5.19 -12.71
N ASN A 331 -3.62 -5.10 -12.24
CA ASN A 331 -2.60 -6.07 -12.58
C ASN A 331 -2.93 -7.43 -11.94
N ILE A 332 -2.85 -8.51 -12.71
CA ILE A 332 -3.07 -9.88 -12.24
C ILE A 332 -1.75 -10.68 -12.10
N ASN A 333 -0.62 -10.05 -12.38
CA ASN A 333 0.70 -10.63 -12.19
C ASN A 333 0.99 -10.83 -10.70
N TYR A 334 1.90 -11.74 -10.39
CA TYR A 334 2.57 -11.76 -9.10
C TYR A 334 3.65 -10.68 -9.11
N GLY A 335 3.50 -9.64 -8.27
CA GLY A 335 4.44 -8.52 -8.20
C GLY A 335 4.35 -7.75 -6.88
N TYR A 336 4.42 -6.42 -6.97
CA TYR A 336 4.54 -5.49 -5.84
C TYR A 336 3.40 -5.56 -4.81
N ASP A 337 2.21 -6.03 -5.18
CA ASP A 337 1.20 -6.40 -4.18
C ASP A 337 1.43 -7.82 -3.66
N ALA A 338 1.45 -8.77 -4.58
CA ALA A 338 1.29 -10.19 -4.33
C ALA A 338 2.31 -10.78 -3.38
N PHE A 339 3.55 -10.30 -3.41
CA PHE A 339 4.63 -10.87 -2.60
C PHE A 339 4.30 -10.85 -1.10
N ARG A 340 3.50 -9.86 -0.66
CA ARG A 340 3.11 -9.64 0.75
C ARG A 340 2.22 -10.76 1.28
N THR A 341 1.51 -11.46 0.39
CA THR A 341 0.73 -12.67 0.72
C THR A 341 1.60 -13.68 1.47
N ASN A 342 2.85 -13.88 1.04
CA ASN A 342 3.76 -14.81 1.70
C ASN A 342 4.11 -14.38 3.11
N TRP A 343 4.35 -13.08 3.33
CA TRP A 343 4.65 -12.53 4.64
C TRP A 343 3.44 -12.64 5.58
N ARG A 344 2.23 -12.33 5.09
CA ARG A 344 0.99 -12.41 5.89
C ARG A 344 0.68 -13.86 6.32
N LEU A 345 0.79 -14.83 5.42
CA LEU A 345 0.62 -16.27 5.74
C LEU A 345 1.69 -16.77 6.71
N ALA A 346 2.95 -16.35 6.53
CA ALA A 346 4.03 -16.77 7.42
C ALA A 346 3.87 -16.23 8.84
N LEU A 347 3.32 -15.03 9.00
CA LEU A 347 3.00 -14.47 10.30
C LEU A 347 1.83 -15.21 10.98
N ASP A 348 0.76 -15.55 10.25
CA ASP A 348 -0.34 -16.37 10.79
C ASP A 348 0.16 -17.74 11.22
N TYR A 349 0.98 -18.39 10.40
CA TYR A 349 1.58 -19.67 10.75
C TYR A 349 2.43 -19.60 12.02
N LYS A 350 3.24 -18.54 12.18
CA LYS A 350 4.06 -18.36 13.37
C LYS A 350 3.24 -18.12 14.64
N TRP A 351 2.14 -17.37 14.54
CA TRP A 351 1.32 -17.03 15.71
C TRP A 351 0.31 -18.12 16.08
N PHE A 352 -0.25 -18.81 15.09
CA PHE A 352 -1.41 -19.70 15.27
C PHE A 352 -1.19 -21.13 14.74
N GLY A 353 -0.19 -21.37 13.90
CA GLY A 353 0.16 -22.71 13.41
C GLY A 353 -0.89 -23.35 12.51
N ASP A 354 -1.72 -22.55 11.81
CA ASP A 354 -2.73 -23.08 10.90
C ASP A 354 -2.06 -23.79 9.72
N LYS A 355 -2.44 -25.05 9.48
CA LYS A 355 -1.81 -25.87 8.44
C LYS A 355 -2.07 -25.36 7.03
N ARG A 356 -3.14 -24.59 6.83
CA ARG A 356 -3.47 -23.99 5.52
C ARG A 356 -2.41 -22.98 5.07
N ASP A 357 -1.80 -22.25 6.00
CA ASP A 357 -0.66 -21.37 5.68
C ASP A 357 0.50 -22.18 5.11
N LEU A 358 0.87 -23.27 5.79
CA LEU A 358 1.95 -24.15 5.37
C LEU A 358 1.69 -24.77 4.00
N GLU A 359 0.46 -25.21 3.75
CA GLU A 359 0.05 -25.80 2.47
C GLU A 359 0.14 -24.79 1.32
N LEU A 360 -0.38 -23.58 1.50
CA LEU A 360 -0.32 -22.53 0.49
C LEU A 360 1.10 -22.04 0.23
N LEU A 361 1.90 -21.83 1.29
CA LEU A 361 3.30 -21.45 1.15
C LEU A 361 4.10 -22.55 0.43
N LYS A 362 3.86 -23.83 0.73
CA LYS A 362 4.49 -24.95 0.01
C LYS A 362 4.09 -24.98 -1.47
N ALA A 363 2.80 -24.80 -1.76
CA ALA A 363 2.26 -24.80 -3.11
C ALA A 363 2.82 -23.65 -3.97
N ASN A 364 3.00 -22.47 -3.39
CA ASN A 364 3.72 -21.34 -4.00
C ASN A 364 5.24 -21.59 -4.00
N SER A 365 5.70 -22.57 -4.78
CA SER A 365 7.11 -23.00 -4.81
C SER A 365 7.98 -22.17 -5.74
N LEU A 366 7.41 -21.53 -6.75
CA LEU A 366 8.17 -20.92 -7.85
C LEU A 366 9.24 -19.93 -7.36
N PRO A 367 8.97 -18.97 -6.45
CA PRO A 367 10.01 -18.06 -5.97
C PRO A 367 11.17 -18.81 -5.27
N ARG A 368 10.87 -19.86 -4.49
CA ARG A 368 11.91 -20.70 -3.87
C ARG A 368 12.75 -21.41 -4.92
N ASP A 369 12.09 -22.03 -5.89
CA ASP A 369 12.77 -22.83 -6.90
C ASP A 369 13.67 -21.96 -7.78
N ILE A 370 13.21 -20.77 -8.16
CA ILE A 370 14.02 -19.78 -8.90
C ILE A 370 15.20 -19.31 -8.06
N PHE A 371 14.98 -18.95 -6.79
CA PHE A 371 16.06 -18.47 -5.94
C PHE A 371 17.10 -19.56 -5.66
N LYS A 372 16.68 -20.82 -5.46
CA LYS A 372 17.59 -21.98 -5.35
C LYS A 372 18.47 -22.16 -6.58
N GLN A 373 17.93 -21.92 -7.77
CA GLN A 373 18.66 -22.13 -9.02
C GLN A 373 19.57 -20.96 -9.39
N THR A 374 19.14 -19.73 -9.09
CA THR A 374 19.76 -18.52 -9.66
C THR A 374 20.35 -17.57 -8.61
N GLY A 375 19.98 -17.73 -7.33
CA GLY A 375 20.28 -16.77 -6.27
C GLY A 375 19.61 -15.41 -6.49
N LYS A 376 18.57 -15.34 -7.34
CA LYS A 376 17.89 -14.09 -7.72
C LYS A 376 16.38 -14.25 -7.75
N LEU A 377 15.66 -13.16 -7.55
CA LEU A 377 14.22 -13.03 -7.80
C LEU A 377 13.98 -11.83 -8.69
N GLY A 378 13.10 -11.97 -9.67
CA GLY A 378 12.61 -10.83 -10.44
C GLY A 378 11.43 -10.15 -9.74
N ALA A 379 11.18 -8.91 -10.09
CA ALA A 379 10.12 -8.10 -9.51
C ALA A 379 8.71 -8.58 -9.90
N GLU A 380 8.53 -9.15 -11.10
CA GLU A 380 7.20 -9.60 -11.54
C GLU A 380 7.22 -10.88 -12.38
N TYR A 381 6.18 -11.69 -12.18
CA TYR A 381 5.87 -12.89 -12.95
C TYR A 381 4.39 -12.85 -13.36
N ASP A 382 4.08 -13.26 -14.59
CA ASP A 382 2.69 -13.47 -14.99
C ASP A 382 2.05 -14.65 -14.25
N HIS A 383 0.75 -14.84 -14.43
CA HIS A 383 -0.01 -15.86 -13.70
C HIS A 383 0.43 -17.29 -14.04
N SER A 384 1.05 -17.47 -15.21
CA SER A 384 1.66 -18.73 -15.67
C SER A 384 3.06 -18.98 -15.09
N GLY A 385 3.60 -18.03 -14.33
CA GLY A 385 4.93 -18.08 -13.71
C GLY A 385 6.07 -17.65 -14.62
N LYS A 386 5.78 -17.06 -15.77
CA LYS A 386 6.82 -16.51 -16.66
C LYS A 386 7.24 -15.13 -16.16
N LEU A 387 8.55 -14.91 -16.13
CA LEU A 387 9.15 -13.63 -15.74
C LEU A 387 8.71 -12.50 -16.69
N THR A 388 8.10 -11.46 -16.15
CA THR A 388 7.69 -10.25 -16.90
C THR A 388 8.55 -9.04 -16.56
N ASN A 389 9.07 -8.96 -15.33
CA ASN A 389 10.06 -7.98 -14.91
C ASN A 389 11.20 -8.67 -14.14
N GLY A 390 12.41 -8.64 -14.71
CA GLY A 390 13.62 -9.27 -14.16
C GLY A 390 14.43 -8.41 -13.20
N GLU A 391 14.00 -7.18 -12.91
CA GLU A 391 14.70 -6.33 -11.94
C GLU A 391 14.63 -6.95 -10.54
N GLU A 392 15.76 -6.90 -9.83
CA GLU A 392 15.84 -7.35 -8.44
C GLU A 392 15.46 -6.17 -7.54
N ASP A 393 14.55 -6.40 -6.58
CA ASP A 393 14.16 -5.38 -5.61
C ASP A 393 14.12 -5.96 -4.17
N LEU A 394 14.50 -5.14 -3.19
CA LEU A 394 14.61 -5.57 -1.79
C LEU A 394 13.25 -5.87 -1.16
N ALA A 395 12.18 -5.18 -1.54
CA ALA A 395 10.83 -5.49 -1.04
C ALA A 395 10.39 -6.88 -1.48
N ILE A 396 10.67 -7.24 -2.74
CA ILE A 396 10.34 -8.55 -3.32
C ILE A 396 11.06 -9.67 -2.56
N TYR A 397 12.36 -9.51 -2.30
CA TYR A 397 13.10 -10.44 -1.44
C TYR A 397 12.49 -10.55 -0.05
N SER A 398 12.14 -9.41 0.56
CA SER A 398 11.76 -9.34 1.97
C SER A 398 10.37 -9.89 2.26
N GLY A 399 9.39 -9.68 1.40
CA GLY A 399 8.10 -10.31 1.61
C GLY A 399 8.06 -11.76 1.11
N THR A 400 8.82 -12.13 0.07
CA THR A 400 9.01 -13.54 -0.32
C THR A 400 9.71 -14.35 0.78
N LEU A 401 10.59 -13.73 1.57
CA LEU A 401 11.27 -14.36 2.71
C LEU A 401 10.30 -15.07 3.67
N GLY A 402 9.06 -14.58 3.84
CA GLY A 402 8.04 -15.25 4.65
C GLY A 402 7.80 -16.70 4.21
N ASN A 403 7.76 -16.95 2.90
CA ASN A 403 7.63 -18.30 2.35
C ASN A 403 8.83 -19.19 2.73
N PHE A 404 10.04 -18.64 2.65
CA PHE A 404 11.27 -19.40 2.87
C PHE A 404 11.41 -19.73 4.36
N ILE A 405 11.10 -18.78 5.25
CA ILE A 405 11.11 -18.99 6.70
C ILE A 405 10.31 -20.24 7.10
N VAL A 406 9.14 -20.42 6.50
CA VAL A 406 8.23 -21.52 6.87
C VAL A 406 8.59 -22.83 6.17
N THR A 407 9.03 -22.77 4.91
CA THR A 407 9.13 -23.97 4.05
C THR A 407 10.55 -24.44 3.78
N ASP A 408 11.55 -23.56 3.90
CA ASP A 408 12.97 -23.86 3.71
C ASP A 408 13.86 -22.87 4.50
N PRO A 409 14.02 -23.07 5.82
CA PRO A 409 14.75 -22.14 6.68
C PRO A 409 16.21 -21.93 6.26
N GLN A 410 16.87 -22.93 5.69
CA GLN A 410 18.26 -22.78 5.21
C GLN A 410 18.32 -21.84 4.01
N LEU A 411 17.37 -21.93 3.08
CA LEU A 411 17.27 -20.99 1.98
C LEU A 411 16.92 -19.58 2.46
N ALA A 412 16.12 -19.45 3.52
CA ALA A 412 15.85 -18.17 4.17
C ALA A 412 17.15 -17.53 4.68
N ASP A 413 18.01 -18.31 5.35
CA ASP A 413 19.34 -17.84 5.80
C ASP A 413 20.20 -17.40 4.61
N THR A 414 20.21 -18.16 3.51
CA THR A 414 20.91 -17.76 2.28
C THR A 414 20.39 -16.44 1.73
N LEU A 415 19.07 -16.25 1.62
CA LEU A 415 18.47 -15.01 1.13
C LEU A 415 18.86 -13.82 2.01
N VAL A 416 18.69 -13.96 3.33
CA VAL A 416 19.01 -12.90 4.29
C VAL A 416 20.49 -12.51 4.19
N ASN A 417 21.40 -13.48 4.21
CA ASN A 417 22.84 -13.23 4.19
C ASN A 417 23.36 -12.72 2.85
N SER A 418 22.73 -13.07 1.73
CA SER A 418 23.20 -12.68 0.39
C SER A 418 22.53 -11.42 -0.15
N LYS A 419 21.30 -11.09 0.28
CA LYS A 419 20.51 -9.98 -0.28
C LYS A 419 20.19 -8.88 0.72
N LEU A 420 19.73 -9.22 1.93
CA LEU A 420 19.17 -8.23 2.86
C LEU A 420 20.24 -7.62 3.77
N LEU A 421 21.04 -8.43 4.47
CA LEU A 421 22.06 -7.90 5.38
C LEU A 421 23.17 -7.10 4.66
N PRO A 422 23.68 -7.53 3.49
CA PRO A 422 24.67 -6.73 2.77
C PRO A 422 24.12 -5.39 2.25
N ALA A 423 22.79 -5.25 2.15
CA ALA A 423 22.17 -4.00 1.74
C ALA A 423 22.13 -2.96 2.88
N TYR A 424 22.30 -3.38 4.13
CA TYR A 424 22.31 -2.48 5.30
C TYR A 424 23.57 -1.62 5.30
N LYS A 425 23.40 -0.30 5.31
CA LYS A 425 24.50 0.66 5.19
C LYS A 425 24.31 1.80 6.17
N ASN A 426 25.44 2.33 6.64
CA ASN A 426 25.51 3.66 7.23
C ASN A 426 25.80 4.66 6.10
N ILE A 427 24.87 5.57 5.83
CA ILE A 427 24.88 6.50 4.70
C ILE A 427 24.89 7.92 5.23
N THR A 428 25.91 8.70 4.87
CA THR A 428 25.89 10.15 5.09
C THR A 428 25.02 10.78 4.00
N ASP A 429 23.85 11.30 4.39
CA ASP A 429 23.00 12.07 3.49
C ASP A 429 23.40 13.54 3.54
N ASN A 430 23.69 14.12 2.38
CA ASN A 430 24.03 15.54 2.25
C ASN A 430 22.85 16.45 2.62
N ASP A 431 21.61 15.96 2.52
CA ASP A 431 20.40 16.74 2.78
C ASP A 431 20.17 17.01 4.29
N PHE A 432 20.72 16.18 5.18
CA PHE A 432 20.53 16.32 6.63
C PHE A 432 21.83 16.37 7.44
N ALA A 433 22.99 16.43 6.76
CA ALA A 433 24.33 16.55 7.37
C ALA A 433 24.63 15.51 8.48
N ARG A 434 23.95 14.34 8.46
CA ARG A 434 24.15 13.25 9.42
C ARG A 434 24.12 11.89 8.75
N ALA A 435 24.76 10.93 9.39
CA ALA A 435 24.75 9.54 8.98
C ALA A 435 23.39 8.91 9.34
N PHE A 436 22.80 8.19 8.39
CA PHE A 436 21.57 7.41 8.52
C PHE A 436 21.84 5.94 8.30
N VAL A 437 21.06 5.08 8.92
CA VAL A 437 21.06 3.66 8.60
C VAL A 437 19.82 3.26 7.82
N GLY A 438 19.98 2.28 6.93
CA GLY A 438 18.90 1.67 6.18
C GLY A 438 19.43 0.73 5.10
N TRP A 439 18.54 0.26 4.23
CA TRP A 439 18.88 -0.75 3.22
C TRP A 439 18.82 -0.19 1.80
N GLY A 440 19.85 -0.45 1.00
CA GLY A 440 19.87 -0.03 -0.41
C GLY A 440 19.84 1.49 -0.59
N ASP A 441 18.98 2.00 -1.50
CA ASP A 441 18.65 3.43 -1.54
C ASP A 441 17.76 3.76 -0.35
N THR A 442 18.31 4.48 0.62
CA THR A 442 17.60 4.82 1.84
C THR A 442 16.41 5.75 1.59
N ARG A 443 16.29 6.39 0.41
CA ARG A 443 15.11 7.19 0.00
C ARG A 443 13.96 6.32 -0.50
N ASN A 444 14.22 5.05 -0.80
CA ASN A 444 13.19 4.12 -1.20
C ASN A 444 12.35 3.74 0.01
N TYR A 445 11.25 4.48 0.15
CA TYR A 445 10.25 4.36 1.20
C TYR A 445 9.74 2.92 1.36
N TYR A 446 9.40 2.29 0.23
CA TYR A 446 8.80 0.97 0.21
C TYR A 446 9.80 -0.11 0.65
N ASN A 447 11.04 -0.02 0.16
CA ASN A 447 12.11 -0.94 0.55
C ASN A 447 12.47 -0.81 2.03
N GLN A 448 12.49 0.41 2.59
CA GLN A 448 12.77 0.56 4.02
C GLN A 448 11.71 -0.13 4.90
N ASN A 449 10.43 -0.09 4.51
CA ASN A 449 9.37 -0.79 5.22
C ASN A 449 9.48 -2.30 5.05
N TRP A 450 9.55 -2.80 3.82
CA TRP A 450 9.46 -4.23 3.57
C TRP A 450 10.70 -5.00 4.02
N VAL A 451 11.90 -4.40 3.94
CA VAL A 451 13.09 -5.01 4.53
C VAL A 451 12.97 -5.08 6.06
N TRP A 452 12.45 -4.03 6.71
CA TRP A 452 12.16 -4.07 8.14
C TRP A 452 11.17 -5.18 8.48
N PHE A 453 10.04 -5.29 7.76
CA PHE A 453 9.03 -6.33 8.02
C PHE A 453 9.55 -7.75 7.78
N GLY A 454 10.30 -7.96 6.70
CA GLY A 454 10.91 -9.26 6.37
C GLY A 454 11.93 -9.70 7.42
N LEU A 455 12.84 -8.79 7.82
CA LEU A 455 13.85 -9.08 8.84
C LEU A 455 13.24 -9.21 10.24
N ALA A 456 12.22 -8.43 10.58
CA ALA A 456 11.49 -8.57 11.84
C ALA A 456 10.79 -9.94 11.93
N LEU A 457 10.17 -10.40 10.83
CA LEU A 457 9.59 -11.74 10.76
C LEU A 457 10.66 -12.83 10.88
N TYR A 458 11.78 -12.72 10.17
CA TYR A 458 12.89 -13.67 10.22
C TYR A 458 13.52 -13.79 11.61
N SER A 459 13.68 -12.67 12.30
CA SER A 459 14.37 -12.57 13.59
C SER A 459 13.46 -12.70 14.82
N ASP A 460 12.18 -13.06 14.63
CA ASP A 460 11.17 -13.22 15.70
C ASP A 460 10.86 -11.92 16.48
N ASN A 461 10.92 -10.77 15.81
CA ASN A 461 10.63 -9.44 16.39
C ASN A 461 9.23 -8.92 16.07
N LEU A 462 8.29 -9.82 15.73
CA LEU A 462 6.88 -9.52 15.53
C LEU A 462 6.02 -10.33 16.51
N PRO A 463 6.03 -10.01 17.81
CA PRO A 463 5.18 -10.72 18.77
C PRO A 463 3.70 -10.42 18.51
N ASN A 464 2.83 -11.40 18.80
CA ASN A 464 1.40 -11.15 18.92
C ASN A 464 1.12 -10.40 20.22
N LEU A 465 1.02 -9.07 20.13
CA LEU A 465 0.80 -8.18 21.29
C LEU A 465 -0.60 -8.35 21.92
N ALA A 466 -1.50 -9.09 21.27
CA ALA A 466 -2.83 -9.44 21.78
C ALA A 466 -2.97 -10.93 22.13
N ALA A 467 -1.86 -11.70 22.25
CA ALA A 467 -1.90 -13.15 22.47
C ALA A 467 -2.80 -13.59 23.63
N ASN A 468 -2.77 -12.86 24.76
CA ASN A 468 -3.59 -13.16 25.93
C ASN A 468 -5.10 -12.92 25.73
N SER A 469 -5.51 -12.29 24.63
CA SER A 469 -6.91 -12.01 24.30
C SER A 469 -7.50 -13.06 23.35
N VAL A 470 -6.66 -13.80 22.62
CA VAL A 470 -7.12 -14.86 21.72
C VAL A 470 -7.13 -16.18 22.48
N SER A 471 -8.33 -16.71 22.76
CA SER A 471 -8.45 -18.04 23.34
C SER A 471 -7.92 -19.07 22.34
N THR A 472 -6.81 -19.73 22.66
CA THR A 472 -6.35 -20.90 21.91
C THR A 472 -7.34 -22.05 22.17
N SER A 473 -8.40 -22.17 21.38
CA SER A 473 -9.09 -23.46 21.28
C SER A 473 -8.11 -24.43 20.63
N LYS A 474 -7.46 -25.26 21.45
CA LYS A 474 -6.63 -26.38 21.02
C LYS A 474 -7.44 -27.42 20.26
#